data_AF-A0A1F2X007-F1
#
_entry.id   AF-A0A1F2X007-F1
#
_cell.length_a   1.000
_cell.length_b   1.000
_cell.length_c   1.000
_cell.angle_alpha   90.00
_cell.angle_beta   90.00
_cell.angle_gamma   90.00
#
_symmetry.space_group_name_H-M   'P 1'
#
loop_
_entity.id
_entity.type
_entity.pdbx_description
1 polymer ?
#
loop_
_entity_poly.entity_id
_entity_poly.type
_entity_poly.pdbx_seq_one_letter_code
_entity_poly.pdbx_strand_id
1 'polypeptide(L)'
;MIDAVASDYQDQIAFVAVAGRSSEPASRARVGVWFDPARILWGYSDAIWALFGVPGQPRTILISGDDVIVGGWFGAKSEAELRAELDLLAEIG
;
A
#
# COMPACT_ATOMS: atom_id res chain seq x y z
N MET A 1 5.21 7.90 -10.18
CA MET A 1 5.15 8.23 -8.72
C MET A 1 3.87 7.64 -8.18
N ILE A 2 3.86 7.04 -6.97
CA ILE A 2 2.71 6.26 -6.48
C ILE A 2 1.41 7.09 -6.44
N ASP A 3 1.49 8.40 -6.21
CA ASP A 3 0.32 9.29 -6.19
C ASP A 3 -0.42 9.37 -7.53
N ALA A 4 0.31 9.34 -8.65
CA ALA A 4 -0.29 9.37 -9.98
C ALA A 4 -1.05 8.06 -10.24
N VAL A 5 -0.42 6.93 -9.93
CA VAL A 5 -1.05 5.62 -10.03
C VAL A 5 -2.26 5.54 -9.11
N ALA A 6 -2.13 5.93 -7.84
CA ALA A 6 -3.25 5.91 -6.90
C ALA A 6 -4.43 6.76 -7.39
N SER A 7 -4.17 7.92 -7.99
CA SER A 7 -5.21 8.77 -8.57
C SER A 7 -5.97 8.11 -9.72
N ASP A 8 -5.30 7.29 -10.54
CA ASP A 8 -5.92 6.63 -11.69
C ASP A 8 -6.85 5.47 -11.26
N TYR A 9 -6.60 4.86 -10.10
CA TYR A 9 -7.36 3.70 -9.58
C TYR A 9 -8.25 4.02 -8.38
N GLN A 10 -8.30 5.28 -7.91
CA GLN A 10 -8.96 5.66 -6.64
C GLN A 10 -10.44 5.30 -6.54
N ASP A 11 -11.14 5.16 -7.67
CA ASP A 11 -12.56 4.79 -7.72
C ASP A 11 -12.79 3.28 -7.54
N GLN A 12 -11.73 2.47 -7.65
CA GLN A 12 -11.79 1.00 -7.64
C GLN A 12 -10.94 0.39 -6.52
N ILE A 13 -9.81 1.04 -6.18
CA ILE A 13 -8.81 0.49 -5.27
C ILE A 13 -8.46 1.53 -4.21
N ALA A 14 -8.58 1.13 -2.94
CA ALA A 14 -8.07 1.90 -1.82
C ALA A 14 -6.58 1.62 -1.60
N PHE A 15 -5.78 2.68 -1.55
CA PHE A 15 -4.35 2.59 -1.24
C PHE A 15 -4.12 2.90 0.25
N VAL A 16 -3.48 1.97 0.96
CA VAL A 16 -3.21 2.11 2.40
C VAL A 16 -1.72 1.88 2.69
N ALA A 17 -1.05 2.92 3.19
CA ALA A 17 0.32 2.86 3.66
C ALA A 17 0.39 2.56 5.17
N VAL A 18 0.90 1.39 5.54
CA VAL A 18 1.05 0.99 6.95
C VAL A 18 2.49 1.16 7.40
N ALA A 19 2.76 2.21 8.17
CA ALA A 19 4.02 2.39 8.87
C ALA A 19 4.11 1.47 10.09
N GLY A 20 5.32 1.10 10.46
CA GLY A 20 5.60 0.25 11.62
C GLY A 20 7.10 0.08 11.80
N ARG A 21 7.49 -0.68 12.81
CA ARG A 21 8.87 -1.07 13.14
C ARG A 21 9.83 0.11 13.27
N SER A 22 9.30 1.29 13.60
CA SER A 22 10.05 2.54 13.70
C SER A 22 9.40 3.45 14.75
N SER A 23 9.54 4.77 14.64
CA SER A 23 8.94 5.73 15.57
C SER A 23 7.71 6.34 14.92
N GLU A 24 6.54 6.20 15.55
CA GLU A 24 5.30 6.80 15.04
C GLU A 24 5.42 8.31 14.78
N PRO A 25 5.93 9.15 15.72
CA PRO A 25 6.16 10.56 15.44
C PRO A 25 7.03 10.82 14.21
N ALA A 26 8.07 10.01 14.02
CA ALA A 26 8.97 10.14 12.87
C ALA A 26 8.28 9.74 11.55
N SER A 27 7.48 8.68 11.55
CA SER A 27 6.69 8.27 10.38
C SER A 27 5.66 9.35 10.02
N ARG A 28 4.94 9.86 11.02
CA ARG A 28 3.92 10.91 10.85
C ARG A 28 4.50 12.18 10.20
N ALA A 29 5.70 12.59 10.60
CA ALA A 29 6.38 13.75 10.04
C ALA A 29 6.77 13.60 8.56
N ARG A 30 6.73 12.37 8.01
CA ARG A 30 7.19 12.05 6.64
C ARG A 30 6.07 11.77 5.64
N VAL A 31 4.83 11.55 6.09
CA VAL A 31 3.69 11.14 5.25
C VAL A 31 3.55 12.03 4.02
N GLY A 32 3.38 13.35 4.19
CA GLY A 32 3.24 14.30 3.08
C GLY A 32 4.49 14.53 2.23
N VAL A 33 5.62 13.93 2.61
CA VAL A 33 6.86 13.93 1.80
C VAL A 33 6.92 12.71 0.90
N TRP A 34 6.35 11.57 1.35
CA TRP A 34 6.40 10.32 0.62
C TRP A 34 5.22 10.12 -0.34
N PHE A 35 4.05 10.65 0.02
CA PHE A 35 2.84 10.57 -0.77
C PHE A 35 1.83 11.64 -0.33
N ASP A 36 0.82 11.86 -1.16
CA ASP A 36 -0.31 12.71 -0.84
C ASP A 36 -1.33 11.97 0.06
N PRO A 37 -1.52 12.39 1.32
CA PRO A 37 -2.47 11.76 2.24
C PRO A 37 -3.93 11.95 1.81
N ALA A 38 -4.24 12.79 0.82
CA ALA A 38 -5.56 12.88 0.22
C ALA A 38 -5.87 11.71 -0.73
N ARG A 39 -4.84 11.02 -1.24
CA ARG A 39 -4.98 9.89 -2.17
C ARG A 39 -4.67 8.54 -1.53
N ILE A 40 -3.76 8.53 -0.56
CA ILE A 40 -3.28 7.31 0.08
C ILE A 40 -3.55 7.42 1.58
N LEU A 41 -4.42 6.53 2.07
CA LEU A 41 -4.68 6.39 3.50
C LEU A 41 -3.41 5.89 4.18
N TRP A 42 -3.23 6.22 5.46
CA TRP A 42 -2.07 5.73 6.18
C TRP A 42 -2.35 5.53 7.67
N GLY A 43 -1.54 4.68 8.29
CA GLY A 43 -1.53 4.49 9.74
C GLY A 43 -0.22 3.92 10.24
N TYR A 44 0.01 4.00 11.55
CA TYR A 44 1.13 3.34 12.23
C TYR A 44 0.60 2.16 13.03
N SER A 45 1.09 0.94 12.78
CA SER A 45 0.66 -0.24 13.54
C SER A 45 1.68 -1.39 13.45
N ASP A 46 2.41 -1.61 14.54
CA ASP A 46 3.28 -2.80 14.67
C ASP A 46 2.50 -4.12 14.71
N ALA A 47 1.23 -4.08 15.15
CA ALA A 47 0.37 -5.25 15.16
C ALA A 47 0.05 -5.75 13.74
N ILE A 48 -0.22 -4.84 12.80
CA ILE A 48 -0.44 -5.20 11.39
C ILE A 48 0.83 -5.80 10.79
N TRP A 49 1.98 -5.21 11.08
CA TRP A 49 3.27 -5.76 10.63
C TRP A 49 3.54 -7.17 11.15
N ALA A 50 3.20 -7.43 12.42
CA ALA A 50 3.30 -8.76 13.01
C ALA A 50 2.29 -9.75 12.40
N LEU A 51 1.04 -9.32 12.20
CA LEU A 51 -0.03 -10.13 11.64
C LEU A 51 0.31 -10.67 10.24
N PHE A 52 0.79 -9.79 9.37
CA PHE A 52 1.19 -10.17 8.01
C PHE A 52 2.60 -10.74 7.93
N GLY A 53 3.27 -10.91 9.07
CA GLY A 53 4.59 -11.53 9.17
C GLY A 53 5.64 -10.84 8.30
N VAL A 54 5.58 -9.51 8.14
CA VAL A 54 6.43 -8.76 7.20
C VAL A 54 7.86 -8.70 7.73
N PRO A 55 8.83 -9.44 7.14
CA PRO A 55 10.21 -9.51 7.65
C PRO A 55 11.07 -8.31 7.21
N GLY A 56 10.63 -7.56 6.19
CA GLY A 56 11.40 -6.48 5.59
C GLY A 56 10.53 -5.59 4.70
N GLN A 57 11.03 -4.38 4.43
CA GLN A 57 10.33 -3.32 3.72
C GLN A 57 11.06 -2.90 2.43
N PRO A 58 10.36 -2.39 1.41
CA PRO A 58 8.89 -2.29 1.32
C PRO A 58 8.23 -3.65 0.99
N ARG A 59 6.98 -3.80 1.42
CA ARG A 59 6.12 -4.96 1.14
C ARG A 59 4.75 -4.45 0.71
N THR A 60 4.20 -5.04 -0.35
CA THR A 60 2.82 -4.83 -0.79
C THR A 60 2.02 -6.11 -0.60
N ILE A 61 0.75 -5.95 -0.27
CA ILE A 61 -0.25 -7.02 -0.14
C ILE A 61 -1.49 -6.53 -0.88
N LEU A 62 -2.08 -7.39 -1.70
CA LEU A 62 -3.31 -7.12 -2.44
C LEU A 62 -4.46 -7.86 -1.75
N ILE A 63 -5.53 -7.13 -1.46
CA ILE A 63 -6.73 -7.63 -0.78
C ILE A 63 -7.92 -7.31 -1.68
N SER A 64 -8.74 -8.32 -2.00
CA SER A 64 -9.96 -8.14 -2.81
C SER A 64 -11.09 -7.48 -2.02
N GLY A 65 -12.19 -7.10 -2.70
CA GLY A 65 -13.38 -6.53 -2.07
C GLY A 65 -14.06 -7.44 -1.03
N ASP A 66 -13.80 -8.75 -1.09
CA ASP A 66 -14.29 -9.76 -0.15
C ASP A 66 -13.31 -10.05 1.01
N ASP A 67 -12.37 -9.13 1.29
CA ASP A 67 -11.35 -9.23 2.35
C ASP A 67 -10.39 -10.44 2.21
N VAL A 68 -10.19 -10.95 0.99
CA VAL A 68 -9.26 -12.07 0.72
C VAL A 68 -7.92 -11.55 0.21
N ILE A 69 -6.81 -12.08 0.75
CA ILE A 69 -5.48 -11.82 0.21
C ILE A 69 -5.35 -12.55 -1.13
N VAL A 70 -5.23 -11.79 -2.22
CA VAL A 70 -5.10 -12.34 -3.58
C VAL A 70 -3.69 -12.25 -4.13
N GLY A 71 -2.81 -11.48 -3.48
CA GLY A 71 -1.43 -11.35 -3.94
C GLY A 71 -0.56 -10.43 -3.08
N GLY A 72 0.65 -10.18 -3.57
CA GLY A 72 1.61 -9.29 -2.93
C GLY A 72 3.05 -9.60 -3.30
N TRP A 73 3.95 -8.66 -3.03
CA TRP A 73 5.37 -8.77 -3.38
C TRP A 73 6.25 -8.00 -2.41
N PHE A 74 7.55 -8.31 -2.43
CA PHE A 74 8.60 -7.55 -1.74
C PHE A 74 9.28 -6.59 -2.70
N GLY A 75 9.73 -5.45 -2.17
CA GLY A 75 10.46 -4.45 -2.94
C GLY A 75 9.55 -3.55 -3.77
N ALA A 76 10.19 -2.67 -4.53
CA ALA A 76 9.51 -1.79 -5.47
C ALA A 76 9.27 -2.49 -6.80
N LYS A 77 8.16 -2.15 -7.46
CA LYS A 77 7.88 -2.49 -8.85
C LYS A 77 8.06 -1.25 -9.73
N SER A 78 8.33 -1.47 -11.02
CA SER A 78 8.17 -0.40 -12.00
C SER A 78 6.71 0.03 -12.08
N GLU A 79 6.44 1.21 -12.62
CA GLU A 79 5.07 1.71 -12.74
C GLU A 79 4.21 0.80 -13.63
N ALA A 80 4.77 0.28 -14.73
CA ALA A 80 4.06 -0.63 -15.63
C ALA A 80 3.68 -1.96 -14.94
N GLU A 81 4.62 -2.55 -14.19
CA GLU A 81 4.35 -3.77 -13.42
C GLU A 81 3.34 -3.52 -12.29
N LEU A 82 3.39 -2.35 -11.64
CA LEU A 82 2.42 -1.99 -10.62
C LEU A 82 1.01 -1.86 -11.21
N ARG A 83 0.87 -1.16 -12.34
CA ARG A 83 -0.42 -0.99 -13.02
C ARG A 83 -1.02 -2.32 -13.43
N ALA A 84 -0.22 -3.24 -13.99
CA ALA A 84 -0.69 -4.57 -14.35
C ALA A 84 -1.24 -5.36 -13.13
N GLU A 85 -0.62 -5.26 -11.95
CA GLU A 85 -1.15 -5.89 -10.73
C GLU A 85 -2.45 -5.23 -10.25
N LEU A 86 -2.58 -3.92 -10.40
CA LEU A 86 -3.78 -3.18 -10.02
C LEU A 86 -4.94 -3.46 -10.98
N ASP A 87 -4.67 -3.59 -12.28
CA ASP A 87 -5.68 -4.01 -13.26
C ASP A 87 -6.25 -5.38 -12.90
N LEU A 88 -5.38 -6.35 -12.59
CA LEU A 88 -5.81 -7.67 -12.12
C LEU A 88 -6.61 -7.61 -10.82
N LEU A 89 -6.20 -6.76 -9.87
CA LEU A 89 -6.95 -6.58 -8.63
C LEU A 89 -8.34 -6.00 -8.87
N ALA A 90 -8.44 -5.00 -9.75
CA ALA A 90 -9.71 -4.37 -10.11
C ALA A 90 -10.66 -5.34 -10.84
N GLU A 91 -10.14 -6.32 -11.58
CA GLU A 91 -10.95 -7.38 -12.20
C GLU A 91 -11.49 -8.42 -11.21
N ILE A 92 -10.81 -8.61 -10.07
CA ILE A 92 -11.24 -9.53 -9.00
C ILE A 92 -12.24 -8.86 -8.04
N GLY A 93 -12.25 -7.53 -8.00
CA GLY A 93 -13.06 -6.69 -7.11
C GLY A 93 -14.54 -6.68 -7.43
#